data_AF-A0A1Q7UHP8-F1
#
_entry.id   AF-A0A1Q7UHP8-F1
#
_cell.length_a   1.000
_cell.length_b   1.000
_cell.length_c   1.000
_cell.angle_alpha   90.00
_cell.angle_beta   90.00
_cell.angle_gamma   90.00
#
_symmetry.space_group_name_H-M   'P 1'
#
loop_
_entity.id
_entity.type
_entity.pdbx_description
1 polymer ?
#
loop_
_entity_poly.entity_id
_entity_poly.type
_entity_poly.pdbx_seq_one_letter_code
_entity_poly.pdbx_strand_id
1 'polypeptide(L)'
;MRRELLQWYGLFGAALAWTGQHVVGFGVATADCTNASRHWGLDVTVWIVVFTVVGLAFAVLAEAAAISILLETRALDYDDPPPDGRRHFFAYGAALGNVLFIMAIVLNAVGTLASVGCRPA
;
A
#
# COMPACT_ATOMS: atom_id res chain seq x y z
N MET A 1 -13.58 -15.66 -6.43
CA MET A 1 -13.99 -14.24 -6.35
C MET A 1 -14.41 -13.76 -7.74
N ARG A 2 -15.26 -12.74 -7.84
CA ARG A 2 -15.61 -12.12 -9.14
C ARG A 2 -14.35 -11.48 -9.75
N ARG A 3 -14.01 -11.79 -11.00
CA ARG A 3 -12.80 -11.26 -11.68
C ARG A 3 -12.70 -9.74 -11.61
N GLU A 4 -13.84 -9.06 -11.71
CA GLU A 4 -13.95 -7.60 -11.58
C GLU A 4 -13.47 -7.09 -10.21
N LEU A 5 -13.80 -7.77 -9.11
CA LEU A 5 -13.36 -7.36 -7.78
C LEU A 5 -11.85 -7.55 -7.60
N LEU A 6 -11.28 -8.62 -8.15
CA LEU A 6 -9.84 -8.85 -8.14
C LEU A 6 -9.10 -7.79 -8.96
N GLN A 7 -9.65 -7.36 -10.08
CA GLN A 7 -9.09 -6.30 -10.91
C GLN A 7 -9.08 -4.96 -10.17
N TRP A 8 -10.20 -4.57 -9.56
CA TRP A 8 -10.27 -3.32 -8.80
C TRP A 8 -9.38 -3.34 -7.56
N TYR A 9 -9.33 -4.47 -6.87
CA TYR A 9 -8.44 -4.63 -5.73
C TYR A 9 -6.97 -4.59 -6.15
N GLY A 10 -6.59 -5.28 -7.23
CA GLY A 10 -5.24 -5.21 -7.76
C GLY A 10 -4.83 -3.80 -8.20
N LEU A 11 -5.77 -3.00 -8.73
CA LEU A 11 -5.51 -1.63 -9.18
C LEU A 11 -5.35 -0.62 -8.03
N PHE A 12 -6.17 -0.72 -6.97
CA PHE A 12 -6.23 0.30 -5.92
C PHE A 12 -5.72 -0.16 -4.56
N GLY A 13 -5.55 -1.45 -4.33
CA GLY A 13 -5.27 -2.02 -3.01
C GLY A 13 -3.98 -1.48 -2.39
N ALA A 14 -2.86 -1.49 -3.13
CA ALA A 14 -1.60 -0.97 -2.62
C ALA A 14 -1.61 0.56 -2.45
N ALA A 15 -2.25 1.29 -3.37
CA ALA A 15 -2.37 2.75 -3.30
C ALA A 15 -3.15 3.19 -2.05
N LEU A 16 -4.28 2.54 -1.76
CA LEU A 16 -5.08 2.82 -0.57
C LEU A 16 -4.35 2.40 0.72
N ALA A 17 -3.65 1.25 0.70
CA ALA A 17 -2.85 0.79 1.82
C ALA A 17 -1.72 1.77 2.15
N TRP A 18 -0.99 2.24 1.14
CA TRP A 18 0.03 3.27 1.30
C TRP A 18 -0.57 4.58 1.83
N THR A 19 -1.70 5.02 1.26
CA THR A 19 -2.36 6.27 1.69
C THR A 19 -2.76 6.21 3.17
N GLY A 20 -3.38 5.11 3.61
CA GLY A 20 -3.75 4.91 5.01
C GLY A 20 -2.53 4.89 5.92
N GLN A 21 -1.49 4.14 5.54
CA GLN A 21 -0.24 4.06 6.30
C GLN A 21 0.46 5.43 6.39
N HIS A 22 0.43 6.22 5.32
CA HIS A 22 1.06 7.54 5.27
C HIS A 22 0.33 8.59 6.13
N VAL A 23 -1.00 8.67 6.00
CA VAL A 23 -1.81 9.61 6.79
C VAL A 23 -1.75 9.28 8.29
N VAL A 24 -1.84 8.00 8.65
CA VAL A 24 -1.76 7.60 10.05
C VAL A 24 -0.35 7.82 10.59
N GLY A 25 0.70 7.49 9.83
CA GLY A 25 2.08 7.77 10.24
C GLY A 25 2.31 9.25 10.55
N PHE A 26 1.83 10.15 9.69
CA PHE A 26 1.90 11.59 9.92
C PHE A 26 1.13 12.03 11.18
N GLY A 27 -0.09 11.51 11.37
CA GLY A 27 -0.92 11.84 12.52
C GLY A 27 -0.29 11.41 13.84
N VAL A 28 0.25 10.19 13.90
CA VAL A 28 0.94 9.66 15.09
C VAL A 28 2.21 10.46 15.39
N ALA A 29 3.02 10.80 14.39
CA ALA A 29 4.21 11.63 14.58
C ALA A 29 3.86 13.03 15.13
N THR A 30 2.78 13.64 14.62
CA THR A 30 2.30 14.95 15.09
C THR A 30 1.76 14.89 16.52
N ALA A 31 1.05 13.81 16.87
CA ALA A 31 0.53 13.59 18.22
C ALA A 31 1.66 13.44 19.26
N ASP A 32 2.81 12.90 18.85
CA ASP A 32 3.97 12.77 19.72
C ASP A 32 4.63 14.12 20.02
N CYS A 33 4.83 14.95 18.99
CA CYS A 33 5.39 16.30 19.17
C CYS A 33 4.52 17.21 20.05
N THR A 34 3.21 16.98 20.11
CA THR A 34 2.26 17.79 20.88
C THR A 34 1.98 17.22 22.28
N ASN A 35 2.68 16.17 22.72
CA ASN A 35 2.39 15.39 23.93
C ASN A 35 0.96 14.83 24.01
N ALA A 36 0.18 14.90 22.94
CA ALA A 36 -1.16 14.32 22.87
C ALA A 36 -1.10 12.79 22.97
N SER A 37 -0.03 12.17 22.45
CA SER A 37 0.23 10.73 22.54
C SER A 37 0.27 10.21 23.98
N ARG A 38 0.81 10.99 24.92
CA ARG A 38 0.92 10.62 26.35
C ARG A 38 -0.44 10.49 27.04
N HIS A 39 -1.45 11.24 26.58
CA HIS A 39 -2.81 11.14 27.16
C HIS A 39 -3.48 9.79 26.83
N TRP A 40 -3.09 9.16 25.72
CA TRP A 40 -3.66 7.89 25.23
C TRP A 40 -2.75 6.68 25.45
N GLY A 41 -1.52 6.88 25.98
CA GLY A 41 -0.57 5.80 26.26
C GLY A 41 -0.08 5.05 25.02
N LEU A 42 -0.07 5.71 23.87
CA LEU A 42 0.20 5.07 22.57
C LEU A 42 1.68 5.13 22.21
N ASP A 43 2.34 3.98 22.13
CA ASP A 43 3.71 3.89 21.62
C ASP A 43 3.71 4.10 20.10
N VAL A 44 4.34 5.20 19.67
CA VAL A 44 4.46 5.62 18.26
C VAL A 44 5.12 4.55 17.39
N THR A 45 6.14 3.88 17.93
CA THR A 45 6.90 2.84 17.21
C THR A 45 6.00 1.64 16.94
N VAL A 46 5.23 1.20 17.94
CA VAL A 46 4.27 0.10 17.79
C VAL A 46 3.24 0.41 16.70
N TRP A 47 2.69 1.63 16.68
CA TRP A 47 1.72 2.02 15.65
C TRP A 47 2.31 2.02 14.25
N ILE A 48 3.50 2.59 14.07
CA ILE A 48 4.19 2.59 12.78
C ILE A 48 4.38 1.14 12.29
N VAL A 49 4.92 0.27 13.14
CA VAL A 49 5.16 -1.15 12.79
C VAL A 49 3.85 -1.85 12.41
N VAL A 50 2.80 -1.70 13.21
CA VAL A 50 1.49 -2.33 12.94
C VAL A 50 0.92 -1.87 11.60
N PHE A 51 0.86 -0.56 11.36
CA PHE A 51 0.31 -0.04 10.10
C PHE A 51 1.17 -0.38 8.89
N THR A 52 2.49 -0.45 9.04
CA THR A 52 3.38 -0.92 7.98
C THR A 52 3.13 -2.39 7.65
N VAL A 53 3.04 -3.27 8.65
CA VAL A 53 2.80 -4.71 8.42
C VAL A 53 1.44 -4.93 7.75
N VAL A 54 0.39 -4.27 8.27
CA VAL A 54 -0.96 -4.35 7.70
C VAL A 54 -0.97 -3.80 6.28
N GLY A 55 -0.39 -2.62 6.06
CA GLY A 55 -0.32 -2.00 4.73
C GLY A 55 0.43 -2.86 3.71
N LEU A 56 1.56 -3.45 4.10
CA LEU A 56 2.31 -4.39 3.26
C LEU A 56 1.50 -5.64 2.94
N ALA A 57 0.78 -6.20 3.91
CA ALA A 57 -0.07 -7.37 3.65
C ALA A 57 -1.13 -7.06 2.58
N PHE A 58 -1.81 -5.91 2.69
CA PHE A 58 -2.77 -5.48 1.66
C PHE A 58 -2.11 -5.19 0.30
N ALA A 59 -0.92 -4.58 0.29
CA ALA A 59 -0.22 -4.27 -0.95
C ALA A 59 0.30 -5.54 -1.65
N VAL A 60 0.81 -6.52 -0.90
CA VAL A 60 1.25 -7.83 -1.44
C VAL A 60 0.07 -8.63 -1.98
N LEU A 61 -1.08 -8.60 -1.29
CA LEU A 61 -2.29 -9.25 -1.78
C LEU A 61 -2.84 -8.56 -3.03
N ALA A 62 -2.77 -7.23 -3.12
CA ALA A 62 -3.13 -6.48 -4.32
C ALA A 62 -2.21 -6.85 -5.49
N GLU A 63 -0.90 -6.99 -5.22
CA GLU A 63 0.06 -7.43 -6.24
C GLU A 63 -0.21 -8.86 -6.70
N ALA A 64 -0.45 -9.79 -5.77
CA ALA A 64 -0.82 -11.16 -6.12
C ALA A 64 -2.10 -11.20 -6.99
N ALA A 65 -3.07 -10.32 -6.74
CA ALA A 65 -4.26 -10.19 -7.57
C ALA A 65 -3.92 -9.67 -8.98
N ALA A 66 -3.10 -8.63 -9.11
CA ALA A 66 -2.66 -8.12 -10.42
C ALA A 66 -1.89 -9.17 -11.23
N ILE A 67 -0.92 -9.85 -10.60
CA ILE A 67 -0.15 -10.93 -11.23
C ILE A 67 -1.05 -12.09 -11.66
N SER A 68 -2.06 -12.45 -10.85
CA SER A 68 -2.99 -13.53 -11.24
C SER A 68 -3.75 -13.21 -12.53
N ILE A 69 -4.17 -11.96 -12.73
CA ILE A 69 -4.85 -11.50 -13.95
C ILE A 69 -3.87 -11.46 -15.12
N LEU A 70 -2.63 -11.01 -14.91
CA LEU A 70 -1.59 -11.02 -15.95
C LEU A 70 -1.27 -12.43 -16.43
N LEU A 71 -1.17 -13.40 -15.51
CA LEU A 71 -0.93 -14.79 -15.87
C LEU A 71 -2.11 -15.39 -16.65
N GLU A 72 -3.35 -15.03 -16.29
CA GLU A 72 -4.56 -15.46 -16.99
C GLU A 72 -4.69 -14.82 -18.39
N THR A 73 -4.22 -13.58 -18.55
CA THR A 73 -4.33 -12.80 -19.80
C THR A 73 -3.04 -12.77 -20.62
N ARG A 74 -2.02 -13.57 -20.28
CA ARG A 74 -0.67 -13.52 -20.87
C ARG A 74 -0.59 -13.75 -22.39
N ALA A 75 -1.62 -14.35 -22.97
CA ALA A 75 -1.68 -14.65 -24.40
C ALA A 75 -2.33 -13.52 -25.21
N LEU A 76 -2.82 -12.48 -24.54
CA LEU A 76 -3.47 -11.33 -25.14
C LEU A 76 -2.46 -10.20 -25.33
N ASP A 77 -2.68 -9.42 -26.38
CA ASP A 77 -1.98 -8.17 -26.59
C ASP A 77 -2.78 -7.01 -25.97
N TYR A 78 -2.13 -5.86 -25.75
CA TYR A 78 -2.81 -4.71 -25.14
C TYR A 78 -3.89 -4.10 -26.06
N ASP A 79 -3.74 -4.29 -27.38
CA ASP A 79 -4.66 -3.84 -28.44
C ASP A 79 -5.83 -4.80 -28.68
N ASP A 80 -5.89 -5.93 -27.97
CA ASP A 80 -6.98 -6.89 -28.15
C ASP A 80 -8.35 -6.31 -27.76
N PRO A 81 -9.43 -6.77 -28.41
CA PRO A 81 -10.75 -6.21 -28.18
C PRO A 81 -11.22 -6.40 -26.72
N PRO A 82 -12.04 -5.46 -26.21
CA PRO A 82 -12.63 -5.60 -24.88
C PRO A 82 -13.56 -6.82 -24.80
N PRO A 83 -13.70 -7.44 -23.61
CA PRO A 83 -13.23 -6.93 -22.32
C PRO A 83 -11.80 -7.32 -21.94
N ASP A 84 -11.19 -8.31 -22.59
CA ASP A 84 -9.99 -8.96 -22.04
C ASP A 84 -8.68 -8.20 -22.31
N GLY A 85 -8.51 -7.55 -23.47
CA GLY A 85 -7.34 -6.69 -23.72
C GLY A 85 -7.24 -5.51 -22.74
N ARG A 86 -8.39 -4.89 -22.40
CA ARG A 86 -8.45 -3.84 -21.36
C ARG A 86 -8.05 -4.36 -19.99
N ARG A 87 -8.43 -5.59 -19.63
CA ARG A 87 -8.03 -6.21 -18.36
C ARG A 87 -6.53 -6.42 -18.29
N HIS A 88 -5.92 -6.87 -19.39
CA HIS A 88 -4.48 -7.06 -19.48
C HIS A 88 -3.73 -5.74 -19.27
N PHE A 89 -4.12 -4.68 -19.99
CA PHE A 89 -3.54 -3.34 -19.82
C PHE A 89 -3.62 -2.83 -18.37
N PHE A 90 -4.80 -2.92 -17.75
CA PHE A 90 -4.97 -2.48 -16.36
C PHE A 90 -4.19 -3.34 -15.38
N ALA A 91 -4.11 -4.66 -15.59
CA ALA A 91 -3.34 -5.55 -14.74
C ALA A 91 -1.83 -5.27 -14.83
N TYR A 92 -1.34 -4.89 -16.02
CA TYR A 92 0.05 -4.49 -16.22
C TYR A 92 0.37 -3.18 -15.47
N GLY A 93 -0.48 -2.16 -15.63
CA GLY A 93 -0.34 -0.91 -14.89
C GLY A 93 -0.46 -1.09 -13.37
N ALA A 94 -1.38 -1.94 -12.93
CA ALA A 94 -1.57 -2.29 -11.53
C ALA A 94 -0.32 -2.95 -10.94
N ALA A 95 0.27 -3.93 -11.62
CA ALA A 95 1.47 -4.63 -11.14
C ALA A 95 2.65 -3.66 -10.93
N LEU A 96 2.93 -2.81 -11.92
CA LEU A 96 3.98 -1.79 -11.79
C LEU A 96 3.67 -0.79 -10.65
N GLY A 97 2.42 -0.33 -10.57
CA GLY A 97 1.99 0.61 -9.54
C GLY A 97 2.11 0.03 -8.12
N ASN A 98 1.68 -1.22 -7.93
CA ASN A 98 1.75 -1.90 -6.65
C ASN A 98 3.19 -2.07 -6.18
N VAL A 99 4.13 -2.43 -7.06
CA VAL A 99 5.57 -2.49 -6.71
C VAL A 99 6.06 -1.13 -6.20
N LEU A 100 5.69 -0.03 -6.86
CA LEU A 100 6.03 1.32 -6.41
C LEU A 100 5.43 1.64 -5.04
N PHE A 101 4.16 1.29 -4.80
CA PHE A 101 3.51 1.55 -3.52
C PHE A 101 4.05 0.67 -2.38
N ILE A 102 4.42 -0.59 -2.66
CA ILE A 102 5.12 -1.45 -1.68
C ILE A 102 6.43 -0.78 -1.27
N MET A 103 7.23 -0.34 -2.23
CA MET A 103 8.47 0.39 -1.94
C MET A 103 8.20 1.68 -1.14
N ALA A 104 7.15 2.44 -1.50
CA ALA A 104 6.78 3.64 -0.78
C ALA A 104 6.37 3.36 0.68
N ILE A 105 5.65 2.27 0.95
CA ILE A 105 5.29 1.84 2.31
C ILE A 105 6.55 1.52 3.13
N VAL A 106 7.49 0.76 2.55
CA VAL A 106 8.76 0.41 3.21
C VAL A 106 9.58 1.66 3.49
N LEU A 107 9.77 2.51 2.49
CA LEU A 107 10.54 3.75 2.61
C LEU A 107 9.94 4.68 3.67
N ASN A 108 8.61 4.80 3.70
CA ASN A 108 7.93 5.64 4.68
C ASN A 108 8.12 5.10 6.11
N ALA A 109 8.03 3.77 6.29
CA ALA A 109 8.28 3.13 7.59
C ALA A 109 9.73 3.32 8.05
N VAL A 110 10.71 3.06 7.18
CA VAL A 110 12.13 3.24 7.47
C VAL A 110 12.43 4.70 7.80
N GLY A 111 11.93 5.64 7.00
CA GLY A 111 12.12 7.08 7.23
C GLY A 111 11.57 7.54 8.57
N THR A 112 10.40 7.03 8.96
CA THR A 112 9.76 7.41 10.23
C THR A 112 10.46 6.78 11.44
N LEU A 113 10.93 5.53 11.32
CA LEU A 113 11.64 4.85 12.40
C LEU A 113 13.09 5.33 12.59
N ALA A 114 13.76 5.69 11.49
CA ALA A 114 15.15 6.16 11.51
C ALA A 114 15.27 7.64 11.87
N SER A 115 14.24 8.45 11.60
CA SER A 115 14.21 9.83 12.09
C SER A 115 13.97 9.83 13.59
N VAL A 116 14.87 10.47 14.34
CA VAL A 116 14.65 10.87 15.74
C VAL A 116 13.56 11.95 15.76
N GLY A 117 12.32 11.56 15.52
CA GLY A 117 11.16 12.45 15.66
C GLY A 117 11.01 12.87 17.12
N CYS A 118 10.81 14.18 17.37
CA CYS A 118 10.38 14.88 18.59
C CYS A 118 10.66 14.26 19.98
N ARG A 119 11.68 13.41 20.13
CA ARG A 119 12.11 12.92 21.45
C ARG A 119 12.69 14.11 22.20
N PRO A 120 12.07 14.59 23.29
CA PRO A 120 12.72 15.59 24.12
C PRO A 120 14.06 15.02 24.60
N ALA A 121 15.10 15.84 24.52
CA ALA A 121 16.42 15.56 25.08
C ALA A 121 16.34 15.27 26.59
#